data_AF-A5I8K7-F1
#
_entry.id   AF-A5I8K7-F1
#
_cell.length_a   1.000
_cell.length_b   1.000
_cell.length_c   1.000
_cell.angle_alpha   90.00
_cell.angle_beta   90.00
_cell.angle_gamma   90.00
#
_symmetry.space_group_name_H-M   'P 1'
#
loop_
_entity.id
_entity.type
_entity.pdbx_description
1 polymer ?
#
loop_
_entity_poly.entity_id
_entity_poly.type
_entity_poly.pdbx_seq_one_letter_code
_entity_poly.pdbx_strand_id
1 'polypeptide(L)'
;PTTAGSKVVEINNGETIIISCPGGFVMEDANNLTQSTILTTCESNTDFSFGSKTIDFRKIQCSNSPLRKARYTEKGTCKMGREIEVGYDLKSPDRFVRQFTICFDDVDLNSLYSSYEITRFIRSRETDVYTHNFVKDIFYPANISVEK
;
A
#
# COMPACT_ATOMS: atom_id res chain seq x y z
N PRO A 1 -3.40 -12.71 -11.62
CA PRO A 1 -4.33 -13.71 -11.04
C PRO A 1 -5.43 -14.08 -12.05
N THR A 2 -5.33 -15.26 -12.65
CA THR A 2 -6.15 -15.74 -13.77
C THR A 2 -7.37 -16.57 -13.34
N THR A 3 -7.45 -17.00 -12.07
CA THR A 3 -8.56 -17.83 -11.58
C THR A 3 -9.01 -17.41 -10.18
N ALA A 4 -10.32 -17.28 -9.98
CA ALA A 4 -10.91 -16.94 -8.68
C ALA A 4 -10.56 -18.02 -7.63
N GLY A 5 -10.02 -17.59 -6.48
CA GLY A 5 -9.69 -18.48 -5.36
C GLY A 5 -8.30 -19.13 -5.41
N SER A 6 -7.47 -18.85 -6.41
CA SER A 6 -6.07 -19.32 -6.41
C SER A 6 -5.25 -18.62 -5.32
N LYS A 7 -4.57 -19.38 -4.47
CA LYS A 7 -3.57 -18.86 -3.50
C LYS A 7 -2.22 -18.57 -4.15
N VAL A 8 -2.10 -18.76 -5.45
CA VAL A 8 -0.86 -18.64 -6.21
C VAL A 8 -0.87 -17.35 -7.00
N VAL A 9 0.17 -16.55 -6.83
CA VAL A 9 0.47 -15.43 -7.71
C VAL A 9 1.35 -15.98 -8.83
N GLU A 10 0.80 -16.02 -10.03
CA GLU A 10 1.53 -16.43 -11.24
C GLU A 10 2.21 -15.20 -11.85
N ILE A 11 3.53 -15.29 -11.99
CA ILE A 11 4.39 -14.27 -12.60
C ILE A 11 5.24 -15.01 -13.63
N ASN A 12 5.28 -14.50 -14.85
CA ASN A 12 6.01 -15.16 -15.93
C ASN A 12 7.52 -14.92 -15.81
N ASN A 13 8.32 -15.85 -16.31
CA ASN A 13 9.77 -15.64 -16.44
C ASN A 13 10.03 -14.37 -17.28
N GLY A 14 10.90 -13.49 -16.78
CA GLY A 14 11.21 -12.19 -17.38
C GLY A 14 10.23 -11.08 -17.03
N GLU A 15 9.12 -11.38 -16.34
CA GLU A 15 8.17 -10.37 -15.89
C GLU A 15 8.73 -9.61 -14.68
N THR A 16 8.52 -8.28 -14.67
CA THR A 16 9.00 -7.41 -13.60
C THR A 16 7.89 -7.09 -12.62
N ILE A 17 8.23 -7.09 -11.33
CA ILE A 17 7.34 -6.67 -10.25
C ILE A 17 8.00 -5.60 -9.39
N ILE A 18 7.18 -4.71 -8.85
CA ILE A 18 7.59 -3.68 -7.89
C ILE A 18 7.25 -4.18 -6.50
N ILE A 19 8.25 -4.21 -5.63
CA ILE A 19 8.09 -4.54 -4.21
C ILE A 19 8.40 -3.27 -3.43
N SER A 20 7.47 -2.83 -2.59
CA SER A 20 7.61 -1.59 -1.84
C SER A 20 7.20 -1.74 -0.38
N CYS A 21 7.99 -1.11 0.48
CA CYS A 21 7.79 -0.97 1.92
C CYS A 21 7.76 0.53 2.29
N PRO A 22 6.65 1.26 2.01
CA PRO A 22 6.49 2.65 2.38
C PRO A 22 6.73 2.88 3.88
N GLY A 23 7.59 3.82 4.24
CA GLY A 23 7.95 4.09 5.63
C GLY A 23 8.97 3.13 6.25
N GLY A 24 9.50 2.19 5.48
CA GLY A 24 10.58 1.29 5.87
C GLY A 24 11.49 0.97 4.67
N PHE A 25 12.11 -0.20 4.73
CA PHE A 25 12.95 -0.75 3.67
C PHE A 25 12.61 -2.22 3.44
N VAL A 26 12.87 -2.68 2.22
CA VAL A 26 12.71 -4.08 1.84
C VAL A 26 13.86 -4.87 2.47
N MET A 27 13.53 -6.01 3.06
CA MET A 27 14.47 -6.98 3.60
C MET A 27 14.24 -8.33 2.93
N GLU A 28 15.32 -9.08 2.77
CA GLU A 28 15.27 -10.50 2.46
C GLU A 28 15.74 -11.25 3.71
N ASP A 29 14.82 -11.93 4.39
CA ASP A 29 15.06 -12.50 5.72
C ASP A 29 15.61 -11.41 6.67
N ALA A 30 16.68 -11.67 7.42
CA ALA A 30 17.33 -10.67 8.28
C ALA A 30 18.23 -9.67 7.52
N ASN A 31 18.38 -9.79 6.19
CA ASN A 31 19.27 -8.95 5.41
C ASN A 31 18.57 -7.71 4.85
N ASN A 32 19.12 -6.54 5.16
CA ASN A 32 18.59 -5.26 4.69
C ASN A 32 19.00 -4.98 3.23
N LEU A 33 18.03 -4.77 2.33
CA LEU A 33 18.28 -4.38 0.93
C LEU A 33 18.39 -2.84 0.75
N THR A 34 18.28 -2.09 1.85
CA THR A 34 18.41 -0.64 2.04
C THR A 34 17.47 0.26 1.23
N GLN A 35 16.71 -0.30 0.30
CA GLN A 35 15.77 0.41 -0.54
C GLN A 35 14.33 0.23 -0.05
N SER A 36 13.55 1.31 -0.04
CA SER A 36 12.11 1.26 0.29
C SER A 36 11.27 0.68 -0.84
N THR A 37 11.76 0.73 -2.07
CA THR A 37 11.12 0.15 -3.24
C THR A 37 12.17 -0.45 -4.15
N ILE A 38 11.95 -1.69 -4.58
CA ILE A 38 12.82 -2.39 -5.50
C ILE A 38 12.02 -2.85 -6.72
N LEU A 39 12.66 -2.78 -7.89
CA LEU A 39 12.17 -3.39 -9.12
C LEU A 39 12.89 -4.72 -9.29
N THR A 40 12.14 -5.80 -9.43
CA THR A 40 12.69 -7.16 -9.49
C THR A 40 12.14 -7.89 -10.71
N THR A 41 12.93 -8.79 -11.29
CA THR A 41 12.52 -9.58 -12.46
C THR A 41 12.43 -11.05 -12.07
N CYS A 42 11.33 -11.72 -12.40
CA CYS A 42 11.20 -13.15 -12.16
C CYS A 42 12.20 -13.92 -13.02
N GLU A 43 13.09 -14.70 -12.40
CA GLU A 43 14.04 -15.57 -13.11
C GLU A 43 13.48 -16.98 -13.21
N SER A 44 13.07 -17.56 -12.07
CA SER A 44 12.43 -18.86 -12.03
C SER A 44 11.74 -19.10 -10.69
N ASN A 45 10.60 -19.80 -10.67
CA ASN A 45 9.89 -20.17 -9.45
C ASN A 45 9.66 -18.97 -8.49
N THR A 46 10.44 -18.91 -7.41
CA THR A 46 10.40 -17.87 -6.37
C THR A 46 11.62 -16.97 -6.39
N ASP A 47 12.51 -17.16 -7.35
CA ASP A 47 13.78 -16.45 -7.47
C ASP A 47 13.61 -15.25 -8.40
N PHE A 48 13.98 -14.08 -7.89
CA PHE A 48 13.87 -12.81 -8.56
C PHE A 48 15.22 -12.12 -8.61
N SER A 49 15.59 -11.54 -9.75
CA SER A 49 16.78 -10.70 -9.84
C SER A 49 16.50 -9.29 -9.36
N PHE A 50 17.46 -8.76 -8.61
CA PHE A 50 17.53 -7.38 -8.15
C PHE A 50 18.98 -6.88 -8.23
N GLY A 51 19.27 -6.06 -9.26
CA GLY A 51 20.64 -5.67 -9.57
C GLY A 51 21.49 -6.89 -9.94
N SER A 52 22.58 -7.14 -9.21
CA SER A 52 23.45 -8.31 -9.36
C SER A 52 23.12 -9.46 -8.40
N LYS A 53 22.01 -9.36 -7.66
CA LYS A 53 21.60 -10.36 -6.66
C LYS A 53 20.37 -11.11 -7.14
N THR A 54 20.26 -12.37 -6.74
CA THR A 54 19.02 -13.14 -6.79
C THR A 54 18.44 -13.19 -5.38
N ILE A 55 17.15 -12.88 -5.24
CA ILE A 55 16.41 -12.88 -3.98
C ILE A 55 15.25 -13.88 -4.03
N ASP A 56 14.97 -14.54 -2.91
CA ASP A 56 13.80 -15.43 -2.75
C ASP A 56 12.58 -14.61 -2.32
N PHE A 57 11.59 -14.52 -3.20
CA PHE A 57 10.35 -13.78 -2.97
C PHE A 57 9.63 -14.16 -1.67
N ARG A 58 9.74 -15.42 -1.24
CA ARG A 58 9.09 -15.90 0.00
C ARG A 58 9.72 -15.34 1.26
N LYS A 59 10.96 -14.88 1.18
CA LYS A 59 11.72 -14.32 2.30
C LYS A 59 11.62 -12.79 2.35
N ILE A 60 10.89 -12.19 1.43
CA ILE A 60 10.75 -10.75 1.38
C ILE A 60 9.81 -10.28 2.48
N GLN A 61 10.29 -9.31 3.25
CA GLN A 61 9.54 -8.67 4.31
C GLN A 61 9.89 -7.18 4.40
N CYS A 62 8.98 -6.40 4.99
CA CYS A 62 9.24 -5.00 5.28
C CYS A 62 9.80 -4.83 6.68
N SER A 63 10.77 -3.93 6.85
CA SER A 63 11.33 -3.62 8.17
C SER A 63 10.34 -2.98 9.14
N ASN A 64 9.32 -2.33 8.60
CA ASN A 64 8.17 -1.80 9.31
C ASN A 64 6.90 -2.11 8.54
N SER A 65 5.76 -2.11 9.22
CA SER A 65 4.47 -2.13 8.55
C SER A 65 4.35 -0.97 7.55
N PRO A 66 3.92 -1.21 6.30
CA PRO A 66 3.75 -0.17 5.30
C PRO A 66 2.92 1.02 5.80
N LEU A 67 3.50 2.21 5.78
CA LEU A 67 2.82 3.44 6.18
C LEU A 67 1.77 3.84 5.14
N ARG A 68 0.51 3.83 5.60
CA ARG A 68 -0.63 4.39 4.87
C ARG A 68 -0.55 5.92 4.86
N LYS A 69 -1.04 6.53 3.78
CA LYS A 69 -1.13 7.98 3.60
C LYS A 69 -2.49 8.33 3.03
N ALA A 70 -3.06 9.43 3.51
CA ALA A 70 -4.20 10.08 2.88
C ALA A 70 -3.75 11.45 2.34
N ARG A 71 -4.27 11.84 1.18
CA ARG A 71 -3.98 13.15 0.56
C ARG A 71 -5.18 13.62 -0.26
N TYR A 72 -5.30 14.92 -0.47
CA TYR A 72 -6.23 15.43 -1.47
C TYR A 72 -5.82 14.92 -2.87
N THR A 73 -6.81 14.50 -3.64
CA THR A 73 -6.61 14.16 -5.06
C THR A 73 -6.30 15.43 -5.87
N GLU A 74 -5.65 15.25 -7.02
CA GLU A 74 -5.41 16.34 -7.97
C GLU A 74 -6.71 16.90 -8.59
N LYS A 75 -7.76 16.07 -8.66
CA LYS A 75 -9.12 16.48 -9.07
C LYS A 75 -9.70 17.52 -8.11
N GLY A 76 -9.28 17.49 -6.84
CA GLY A 76 -9.53 18.51 -5.83
C GLY A 76 -10.95 18.55 -5.27
N THR A 77 -11.97 18.18 -6.03
CA THR A 77 -13.39 18.29 -5.63
C THR A 77 -14.23 17.05 -5.96
N CYS A 78 -15.23 16.84 -5.11
CA CYS A 78 -16.36 15.95 -5.31
C CYS A 78 -17.65 16.78 -5.17
N LYS A 79 -18.83 16.16 -5.37
CA LYS A 79 -20.12 16.87 -5.53
C LYS A 79 -20.39 18.01 -4.51
N MET A 80 -20.10 17.79 -3.24
CA MET A 80 -20.34 18.76 -2.15
C MET A 80 -19.11 18.90 -1.22
N GLY A 81 -17.92 18.62 -1.73
CA GLY A 81 -16.72 18.63 -0.88
C GLY A 81 -15.44 18.42 -1.67
N ARG A 82 -14.40 17.99 -0.97
CA ARG A 82 -13.09 17.70 -1.55
C ARG A 82 -12.81 16.21 -1.56
N GLU A 83 -12.21 15.74 -2.63
CA GLU A 83 -11.91 14.32 -2.79
C GLU A 83 -10.53 14.00 -2.21
N ILE A 84 -10.50 13.10 -1.23
CA ILE A 84 -9.31 12.55 -0.58
C ILE A 84 -9.08 11.15 -1.15
N GLU A 85 -7.84 10.80 -1.44
CA GLU A 85 -7.43 9.43 -1.72
C GLU A 85 -6.61 8.86 -0.56
N VAL A 86 -6.89 7.60 -0.22
CA VAL A 86 -6.21 6.86 0.84
C VAL A 86 -5.51 5.66 0.22
N GLY A 87 -4.24 5.46 0.58
CA GLY A 87 -3.42 4.41 -0.01
C GLY A 87 -1.98 4.44 0.47
N TYR A 88 -1.07 4.06 -0.42
CA TYR A 88 0.36 3.97 -0.15
C TYR A 88 1.14 4.84 -1.13
N ASP A 89 2.04 5.63 -0.58
CA ASP A 89 2.92 6.52 -1.36
C ASP A 89 4.23 5.80 -1.65
N LEU A 90 4.39 5.32 -2.88
CA LEU A 90 5.62 4.69 -3.34
C LEU A 90 6.53 5.81 -3.82
N LYS A 91 7.66 6.00 -3.14
CA LYS A 91 8.59 7.10 -3.46
C LYS A 91 9.42 6.89 -4.73
N SER A 92 9.48 5.68 -5.26
CA SER A 92 10.33 5.35 -6.42
C SER A 92 9.80 4.11 -7.17
N PRO A 93 9.17 4.27 -8.36
CA PRO A 93 8.78 5.54 -8.96
C PRO A 93 7.73 6.26 -8.11
N ASP A 94 7.65 7.60 -8.21
CA ASP A 94 6.60 8.39 -7.55
C ASP A 94 5.23 7.92 -8.02
N ARG A 95 4.57 7.14 -7.17
CA ARG A 95 3.30 6.49 -7.49
C ARG A 95 2.48 6.34 -6.22
N PHE A 96 1.26 6.83 -6.26
CA PHE A 96 0.29 6.57 -5.21
C PHE A 96 -0.57 5.35 -5.55
N VAL A 97 -0.48 4.31 -4.73
CA VAL A 97 -1.33 3.12 -4.85
C VAL A 97 -2.59 3.34 -4.02
N ARG A 98 -3.57 3.97 -4.65
CA ARG A 98 -4.89 4.24 -4.07
C ARG A 98 -5.63 2.95 -3.74
N GLN A 99 -6.19 2.88 -2.53
CA GLN A 99 -7.08 1.80 -2.09
C GLN A 99 -8.55 2.23 -2.18
N PHE A 100 -8.84 3.46 -1.77
CA PHE A 100 -10.19 4.03 -1.81
C PHE A 100 -10.14 5.57 -1.84
N THR A 101 -11.27 6.19 -2.18
CA THR A 101 -11.46 7.64 -2.03
C THR A 101 -12.53 7.97 -1.00
N ILE A 102 -12.48 9.20 -0.50
CA ILE A 102 -13.46 9.80 0.38
C ILE A 102 -13.86 11.15 -0.22
N CYS A 103 -15.15 11.44 -0.29
CA CYS A 103 -15.65 12.79 -0.47
C CYS A 103 -15.83 13.42 0.92
N PHE A 104 -15.05 14.45 1.22
CA PHE A 104 -14.96 15.07 2.53
C PHE A 104 -15.50 16.50 2.49
N ASP A 105 -16.42 16.81 3.39
CA ASP A 105 -16.85 18.17 3.65
C ASP A 105 -15.82 18.81 4.59
N ASP A 106 -15.03 19.75 4.06
CA ASP A 106 -13.98 20.44 4.81
C ASP A 106 -14.50 21.63 5.64
N VAL A 107 -15.80 21.92 5.57
CA VAL A 107 -16.48 22.90 6.43
C VAL A 107 -17.03 22.22 7.68
N ASP A 108 -17.83 21.17 7.51
CA ASP A 108 -18.46 20.42 8.60
C ASP A 108 -17.56 19.30 9.16
N LEU A 109 -16.38 19.11 8.58
CA LEU A 109 -15.38 18.09 8.95
C LEU A 109 -15.95 16.67 8.97
N ASN A 110 -16.77 16.32 7.97
CA ASN A 110 -17.41 15.02 7.89
C ASN A 110 -17.14 14.32 6.55
N SER A 111 -17.18 12.99 6.57
CA SER A 111 -17.08 12.19 5.35
C SER A 111 -18.48 12.00 4.77
N LEU A 112 -18.71 12.50 3.55
CA LEU A 112 -20.00 12.40 2.86
C LEU A 112 -20.23 11.01 2.28
N TYR A 113 -19.19 10.43 1.66
CA TYR A 113 -19.18 9.05 1.19
C TYR A 113 -17.74 8.57 0.94
N SER A 114 -17.56 7.25 0.89
CA SER A 114 -16.33 6.61 0.42
C SER A 114 -16.62 5.72 -0.78
N SER A 115 -15.60 5.54 -1.63
CA SER A 115 -15.69 4.68 -2.82
C SER A 115 -14.45 3.81 -2.92
N TYR A 116 -14.64 2.52 -3.13
CA TYR A 116 -13.57 1.52 -3.23
C TYR A 116 -13.95 0.44 -4.23
N GLU A 117 -12.93 -0.13 -4.88
CA GLU A 117 -13.12 -1.21 -5.85
C GLU A 117 -12.89 -2.56 -5.16
N ILE A 118 -13.97 -3.33 -5.01
CA ILE A 118 -13.89 -4.71 -4.53
C ILE A 118 -13.57 -5.61 -5.72
N THR A 119 -12.39 -6.21 -5.72
CA THR A 119 -12.08 -7.27 -6.68
C THR A 119 -12.72 -8.60 -6.23
N ARG A 120 -13.02 -9.50 -7.17
CA ARG A 120 -13.59 -10.84 -6.89
C ARG A 120 -12.65 -11.78 -6.11
N PHE A 121 -11.54 -11.28 -5.58
CA PHE A 121 -10.52 -12.07 -4.92
C PHE A 121 -10.59 -11.89 -3.39
N ILE A 122 -10.85 -12.98 -2.65
CA ILE A 122 -10.65 -13.01 -1.21
C ILE A 122 -9.16 -13.30 -0.97
N ARG A 123 -8.39 -12.25 -0.67
CA ARG A 123 -6.92 -12.29 -0.59
C ARG A 123 -6.40 -13.29 0.45
N SER A 124 -7.01 -13.26 1.63
CA SER A 124 -6.80 -14.17 2.75
C SER A 124 -7.69 -13.69 3.91
N ARG A 125 -7.99 -14.55 4.88
CA ARG A 125 -8.43 -14.09 6.21
C ARG A 125 -7.17 -13.80 7.00
N GLU A 126 -6.91 -12.55 7.27
CA GLU A 126 -5.84 -12.14 8.16
C GLU A 126 -6.28 -12.38 9.62
N THR A 127 -5.54 -13.21 10.33
CA THR A 127 -5.63 -13.42 11.79
C THR A 127 -4.38 -12.83 12.43
N ASP A 128 -4.50 -12.26 13.64
CA ASP A 128 -3.38 -11.67 14.40
C ASP A 128 -2.67 -10.49 13.72
N VAL A 129 -3.40 -9.73 12.87
CA VAL A 129 -2.84 -8.50 12.31
C VAL A 129 -2.89 -7.40 13.35
N TYR A 130 -1.73 -6.77 13.55
CA TYR A 130 -1.60 -5.58 14.38
C TYR A 130 -2.59 -4.52 13.88
N THR A 131 -3.65 -4.29 14.66
CA THR A 131 -4.59 -3.21 14.39
C THR A 131 -3.85 -1.90 14.60
N HIS A 132 -3.61 -1.17 13.51
CA HIS A 132 -3.03 0.16 13.64
C HIS A 132 -4.05 1.06 14.35
N ASN A 133 -3.60 1.83 15.34
CA ASN A 133 -4.46 2.84 15.97
C ASN A 133 -4.98 3.81 14.90
N PHE A 134 -6.16 4.39 15.14
CA PHE A 134 -6.61 5.54 14.35
C PHE A 134 -5.58 6.65 14.45
N VAL A 135 -5.19 7.18 13.28
CA VAL A 135 -4.24 8.28 13.18
C VAL A 135 -5.03 9.46 12.63
N LYS A 136 -4.99 10.56 13.37
CA LYS A 136 -5.52 11.84 12.92
C LYS A 136 -4.64 12.36 11.78
N ASP A 137 -5.27 12.79 10.70
CA ASP A 137 -4.59 13.41 9.56
C ASP A 137 -4.87 14.92 9.48
N ILE A 138 -4.21 15.60 8.55
CA ILE A 138 -4.24 17.05 8.34
C ILE A 138 -5.63 17.61 8.04
N PHE A 139 -6.57 16.76 7.61
CA PHE A 139 -7.94 17.14 7.26
C PHE A 139 -8.77 17.61 8.47
N TYR A 140 -8.36 17.24 9.68
CA TYR A 140 -9.03 17.64 10.91
C TYR A 140 -8.15 18.66 11.66
N PRO A 141 -8.44 19.96 11.61
CA PRO A 141 -7.55 20.97 12.19
C PRO A 141 -7.52 20.99 13.73
N ALA A 142 -8.44 20.30 14.43
CA ALA A 142 -8.53 20.36 15.89
C ALA A 142 -7.47 19.49 16.59
N ASN A 143 -6.73 20.03 17.57
CA ASN A 143 -5.84 19.28 18.47
C ASN A 143 -6.63 18.34 19.39
N ILE A 144 -7.23 17.30 18.83
CA ILE A 144 -7.88 16.23 19.58
C ILE A 144 -6.83 15.17 19.81
N SER A 145 -6.16 15.26 20.96
CA SER A 145 -5.45 14.13 21.56
C SER A 145 -6.51 13.16 22.08
N VAL A 146 -6.67 12.03 21.41
CA VAL A 146 -7.36 10.89 22.01
C VAL A 146 -6.37 10.26 22.98
N GLU A 147 -6.39 10.71 24.23
CA GLU A 147 -5.71 9.98 25.31
C GLU A 147 -6.30 8.57 25.40
N LYS A 148 -5.41 7.58 25.54
CA LYS A 148 -5.77 6.17 25.74
C LYS A 148 -6.19 5.93 27.18
#